data_AF-A0A3N8NTT7-F1
#
_entry.id   AF-A0A3N8NTT7-F1
#
_cell.length_a   1.000
_cell.length_b   1.000
_cell.length_c   1.000
_cell.angle_alpha   90.00
_cell.angle_beta   90.00
_cell.angle_gamma   90.00
#
_symmetry.space_group_name_H-M   'P 1'
#
loop_
_entity.id
_entity.type
_entity.pdbx_description
1 polymer ?
#
loop_
_entity_poly.entity_id
_entity_poly.type
_entity_poly.pdbx_seq_one_letter_code
_entity_poly.pdbx_strand_id
1 'polypeptide(L)' 'NAVRDLPLPPSGDGYVWAAGEALSMRAVRQHLTGERGVDKSRIRAAAYWKRGAAAVHETLED' A
#
# COMPACT_ATOMS: atom_id res chain seq x y z
N ASN A 1 -1.34 -11.59 9.88
CA ASN A 1 -2.19 -10.75 9.00
C ASN A 1 -1.33 -10.48 7.76
N ALA A 2 -1.70 -10.93 6.56
CA ALA A 2 -0.75 -11.26 5.49
C ALA A 2 0.37 -10.22 5.19
N VAL A 3 0.06 -8.92 5.20
CA VAL A 3 1.05 -7.86 4.91
C VAL A 3 2.01 -7.60 6.08
N ARG A 4 1.58 -7.84 7.33
CA ARG A 4 2.40 -7.63 8.53
C ARG A 4 3.50 -8.68 8.68
N ASP A 5 3.23 -9.89 8.19
CA ASP A 5 4.15 -11.03 8.23
C ASP A 5 5.20 -11.01 7.11
N LEU A 6 5.14 -10.03 6.19
CA LEU A 6 6.12 -9.93 5.10
C LEU A 6 7.49 -9.49 5.62
N PRO A 7 8.57 -10.26 5.40
CA PRO A 7 9.92 -9.84 5.74
C PRO A 7 10.33 -8.65 4.85
N LEU A 8 10.75 -7.55 5.49
CA LEU A 8 11.31 -6.38 4.81
C LEU A 8 12.82 -6.28 5.08
N PRO A 9 13.63 -5.82 4.11
CA PRO A 9 15.04 -5.58 4.33
C PRO A 9 15.26 -4.56 5.47
N PRO A 10 16.21 -4.80 6.39
CA PRO A 10 16.41 -3.96 7.57
C PRO A 10 16.93 -2.56 7.22
N SER A 11 17.71 -2.43 6.15
CA SER A 11 18.23 -1.15 5.64
C SER A 11 17.22 -0.38 4.79
N GLY A 12 15.96 -0.86 4.75
CA GLY A 12 14.88 -0.22 4.03
C GLY A 12 15.04 -0.29 2.52
N ASP A 13 15.97 -1.05 1.97
CA ASP A 13 16.18 -1.26 0.53
C ASP A 13 14.92 -1.84 -0.16
N GLY A 14 14.73 -1.53 -1.46
CA GLY A 14 13.58 -2.00 -2.26
C GLY A 14 12.50 -0.96 -2.60
N TYR A 15 11.44 -1.43 -3.23
CA TYR A 15 10.29 -0.62 -3.65
C TYR A 15 9.03 -1.43 -3.42
N VAL A 16 8.00 -0.81 -2.84
CA VAL A 16 6.74 -1.50 -2.55
C VAL A 16 5.72 -1.15 -3.61
N TRP A 17 5.21 -2.17 -4.30
CA TRP A 17 4.06 -2.05 -5.19
C TRP A 17 2.91 -2.89 -4.66
N ALA A 18 1.74 -2.28 -4.49
CA ALA A 18 0.52 -2.95 -4.04
C ALA A 18 -0.67 -2.48 -4.87
N ALA A 19 -1.53 -3.41 -5.29
CA ALA A 19 -2.76 -3.08 -6.00
C ALA A 19 -3.92 -3.94 -5.51
N GLY A 20 -5.12 -3.36 -5.43
CA GLY A 20 -6.30 -4.08 -4.95
C GLY A 20 -7.49 -3.18 -4.64
N GLU A 21 -8.27 -3.59 -3.64
CA GLU A 21 -9.43 -2.84 -3.19
C GLU A 21 -9.02 -1.57 -2.42
N ALA A 22 -9.75 -0.47 -2.62
CA ALA A 22 -9.39 0.86 -2.12
C ALA A 22 -9.10 0.92 -0.60
N LEU A 23 -9.99 0.39 0.25
CA LEU A 23 -9.79 0.42 1.71
C LEU A 23 -8.61 -0.46 2.13
N SER A 24 -8.47 -1.60 1.47
CA SER A 24 -7.37 -2.52 1.70
C SER A 24 -6.03 -1.87 1.34
N MET A 25 -5.93 -1.21 0.18
CA MET A 25 -4.72 -0.52 -0.26
C MET A 25 -4.38 0.68 0.63
N ARG A 26 -5.39 1.40 1.11
CA ARG A 26 -5.19 2.47 2.09
C ARG A 26 -4.60 1.95 3.40
N ALA A 27 -5.12 0.83 3.92
CA ALA A 27 -4.62 0.21 5.14
C ALA A 27 -3.17 -0.32 4.96
N VAL A 28 -2.87 -0.92 3.80
CA VAL A 28 -1.51 -1.36 3.45
C VAL A 28 -0.54 -0.17 3.44
N ARG A 29 -0.91 0.92 2.75
CA ARG A 29 -0.07 2.12 2.68
C ARG A 29 0.20 2.71 4.08
N GLN A 30 -0.83 2.84 4.90
CA GLN A 30 -0.70 3.35 6.28
C GLN A 30 0.21 2.47 7.14
N HIS A 31 0.09 1.15 7.02
CA HIS A 31 0.97 0.21 7.73
C HIS A 31 2.43 0.38 7.32
N LEU A 32 2.70 0.50 6.02
CA LEU A 32 4.07 0.63 5.50
C LEU A 32 4.72 1.96 5.89
N THR A 33 4.01 3.08 5.77
CA THR A 33 4.57 4.40 6.09
C THR A 33 4.65 4.64 7.60
N GLY A 34 3.67 4.15 8.37
CA GLY A 34 3.57 4.42 9.80
C GLY A 34 4.33 3.41 10.64
N GLU A 35 3.94 2.14 10.55
CA GLU A 35 4.47 1.09 11.43
C GLU A 35 5.82 0.54 10.95
N ARG A 36 6.06 0.51 9.63
CA ARG A 36 7.29 -0.03 9.03
C ARG A 36 8.30 1.04 8.63
N GLY A 37 7.93 2.33 8.71
CA GLY A 37 8.82 3.46 8.41
C GLY A 37 9.32 3.50 6.96
N VAL A 38 8.62 2.87 6.01
CA VAL A 38 9.01 2.89 4.61
C VAL A 38 8.72 4.28 4.03
N ASP A 39 9.72 4.86 3.38
CA ASP A 39 9.60 6.18 2.77
C ASP A 39 8.48 6.21 1.72
N LYS A 40 7.64 7.25 1.76
CA LYS A 40 6.48 7.40 0.88
C LYS A 40 6.85 7.37 -0.61
N SER A 41 8.01 7.91 -1.01
CA SER A 41 8.45 7.94 -2.41
C SER A 41 8.75 6.55 -2.97
N ARG A 42 8.87 5.55 -2.09
CA ARG A 42 9.22 4.17 -2.41
C ARG A 42 8.02 3.22 -2.32
N ILE A 43 6.81 3.78 -2.26
CA ILE A 43 5.57 3.04 -2.18
C ILE A 43 4.65 3.51 -3.32
N ARG A 44 4.16 2.56 -4.10
CA ARG A 44 3.05 2.77 -5.04
C ARG A 44 1.91 1.83 -4.70
N ALA A 45 0.81 2.44 -4.24
CA ALA A 45 -0.43 1.74 -3.93
C ALA A 45 -1.53 2.16 -4.92
N ALA A 46 -2.09 1.22 -5.65
CA ALA A 46 -3.13 1.47 -6.65
C ALA A 46 -4.46 0.82 -6.24
N ALA A 47 -5.55 1.59 -6.22
CA ALA A 47 -6.89 1.08 -5.98
C ALA A 47 -7.57 0.79 -7.32
N TYR A 48 -7.78 -0.49 -7.64
CA TYR A 48 -8.39 -0.91 -8.90
C TYR A 48 -9.90 -1.02 -8.83
N TRP A 49 -10.44 -1.17 -7.63
CA TRP A 49 -11.87 -1.22 -7.39
C TRP A 49 -12.18 -0.84 -5.94
N LYS A 50 -13.42 -0.48 -5.69
CA LYS A 50 -13.92 -0.13 -4.36
C LYS A 50 -15.26 -0.79 -4.15
N ARG A 51 -15.42 -1.49 -3.03
CA ARG A 51 -16.71 -2.13 -2.71
C ARG A 51 -17.79 -1.04 -2.57
N GLY A 52 -18.90 -1.19 -3.30
CA GLY A 52 -20.01 -0.23 -3.29
C GLY A 52 -19.85 0.95 -4.26
N ALA A 53 -18.80 0.98 -5.09
CA ALA A 53 -18.66 1.94 -6.19
C ALA A 53 -18.28 1.21 -7.49
N ALA A 54 -19.03 1.43 -8.56
CA ALA A 54 -18.66 0.92 -9.88
C ALA A 54 -17.64 1.86 -10.54
N ALA A 55 -16.58 1.30 -11.13
CA ALA A 55 -15.56 1.99 -11.94
C ALA A 55 -14.65 3.02 -11.22
N VAL A 56 -14.01 2.64 -10.11
CA VAL A 56 -12.96 3.47 -9.46
C VAL A 56 -11.57 2.96 -9.83
N HIS A 57 -10.83 3.72 -10.64
CA HIS A 57 -9.38 3.59 -10.79
C HIS A 57 -8.72 4.84 -10.18
N GLU A 58 -8.07 4.69 -9.03
CA GLU A 58 -7.43 5.80 -8.33
C GLU A 58 -6.01 5.41 -7.91
N THR A 59 -5.04 6.25 -8.26
CA THR A 59 -3.66 6.15 -7.74
C THR A 59 -3.59 6.98 -6.47
N LEU A 60 -3.23 6.36 -5.34
CA LEU A 60 -3.13 7.05 -4.05
C LEU A 60 -1.75 7.73 -3.94
N GLU A 61 -1.67 8.98 -4.37
CA GLU A 61 -0.48 9.84 -4.28
C GLU A 61 -0.74 10.95 -3.24
N ASP A 62 -0.17 10.82 -2.04
CA ASP A 62 0.04 11.93 -1.07
C ASP A 62 1.37 11.78 -0.33
#